data_AF-A0A2E0NAI3-F1
#
_entry.id   AF-A0A2E0NAI3-F1
#
_cell.length_a   1.000
_cell.length_b   1.000
_cell.length_c   1.000
_cell.angle_alpha   90.00
_cell.angle_beta   90.00
_cell.angle_gamma   90.00
#
_symmetry.space_group_name_H-M   'P 1'
#
loop_
_entity.id
_entity.type
_entity.pdbx_description
1 polymer ?
#
loop_
_entity_poly.entity_id
_entity_poly.type
_entity_poly.pdbx_seq_one_letter_code
_entity_poly.pdbx_strand_id
1 'polypeptide(L)'
;MNIAYALAGEGRGHTTRAIGLADRLIEAGHNVQFFTCGDAVDLLEKRYGAEAVTYLETPRFVLGKRGISYLGTAYVTAKFIKGHRNRVKDCIKQLQYYQPDALISDFEPTFARAAKKFDIPIISFNSQRFSLDTKLADRLSISQRVRLFPVRLLCKIFTPKPALSVISKGFNLEPKNDHVHLVGPMLRPQFFPGAWQPQGTHAVAYMRKSVLCHFDAIV
;
A
#
# COMPACT_ATOMS: atom_id res chain seq x y z
N MET A 1 -17.11 -2.44 13.77
CA MET A 1 -15.91 -3.31 13.83
C MET A 1 -14.68 -2.43 13.96
N ASN A 2 -13.65 -2.91 14.65
CA ASN A 2 -12.34 -2.30 14.76
C ASN A 2 -11.43 -2.87 13.66
N ILE A 3 -10.89 -2.02 12.81
CA ILE A 3 -10.06 -2.39 11.67
C ILE A 3 -8.68 -1.79 11.86
N ALA A 4 -7.67 -2.66 11.98
CA ALA A 4 -6.29 -2.20 11.91
C ALA A 4 -5.84 -2.20 10.45
N TYR A 5 -5.29 -1.08 9.99
CA TYR A 5 -4.88 -0.88 8.61
C TYR A 5 -3.40 -0.48 8.53
N ALA A 6 -2.55 -1.43 8.15
CA ALA A 6 -1.15 -1.16 7.87
C ALA A 6 -0.91 -0.82 6.40
N LEU A 7 0.01 0.12 6.18
CA LEU A 7 0.41 0.58 4.86
C LEU A 7 1.91 0.88 4.81
N ALA A 8 2.51 0.68 3.64
CA ALA A 8 3.88 1.12 3.41
C ALA A 8 4.00 2.64 3.62
N GLY A 9 4.97 3.04 4.45
CA GLY A 9 5.21 4.44 4.84
C GLY A 9 5.99 5.29 3.84
N GLU A 10 6.24 4.77 2.63
CA GLU A 10 7.05 5.44 1.63
C GLU A 10 6.19 6.14 0.56
N GLY A 11 6.39 7.46 0.44
CA GLY A 11 5.63 8.31 -0.47
C GLY A 11 4.15 8.42 -0.11
N ARG A 12 3.42 9.26 -0.85
CA ARG A 12 2.01 9.57 -0.58
C ARG A 12 0.99 8.70 -1.33
N GLY A 13 1.46 7.75 -2.15
CA GLY A 13 0.60 6.90 -2.97
C GLY A 13 -0.19 5.89 -2.14
N HIS A 14 0.48 5.21 -1.22
CA HIS A 14 -0.16 4.29 -0.26
C HIS A 14 -1.12 5.06 0.65
N THR A 15 -0.69 6.21 1.16
CA THR A 15 -1.52 7.05 2.04
C THR A 15 -2.79 7.55 1.36
N THR A 16 -2.70 8.03 0.11
CA THR A 16 -3.89 8.52 -0.62
C THR A 16 -4.89 7.40 -0.89
N ARG A 17 -4.40 6.20 -1.23
CA ARG A 17 -5.24 5.01 -1.38
C ARG A 17 -5.89 4.60 -0.06
N ALA A 18 -5.10 4.60 1.03
CA ALA A 18 -5.60 4.27 2.35
C ALA A 18 -6.69 5.24 2.82
N ILE A 19 -6.51 6.54 2.56
CA ILE A 19 -7.53 7.55 2.83
C ILE A 19 -8.83 7.25 2.08
N GLY A 20 -8.74 6.98 0.77
CA GLY A 20 -9.92 6.71 -0.05
C GLY A 20 -10.74 5.50 0.42
N LEU A 21 -10.09 4.47 0.97
CA LEU A 21 -10.79 3.33 1.57
C LEU A 21 -11.28 3.63 2.99
N ALA A 22 -10.43 4.22 3.82
CA ALA A 22 -10.73 4.46 5.23
C ALA A 22 -11.92 5.40 5.43
N ASP A 23 -12.04 6.47 4.62
CA ASP A 23 -13.21 7.35 4.64
C ASP A 23 -14.51 6.54 4.49
N ARG A 24 -14.54 5.57 3.56
CA ARG A 24 -15.72 4.73 3.30
C ARG A 24 -15.98 3.71 4.41
N LEU A 25 -14.93 3.18 5.02
CA LEU A 25 -15.06 2.30 6.18
C LEU A 25 -15.63 3.04 7.39
N ILE A 26 -15.17 4.28 7.63
CA ILE A 26 -15.65 5.13 8.72
C ILE A 26 -17.10 5.56 8.47
N GLU A 27 -17.44 5.98 7.25
CA GLU A 27 -18.82 6.28 6.84
C GLU A 27 -19.76 5.08 7.05
N ALA A 28 -19.26 3.85 6.88
CA ALA A 28 -20.00 2.62 7.14
C ALA A 28 -20.07 2.21 8.63
N GLY A 29 -19.53 3.02 9.55
CA GLY A 29 -19.58 2.78 11.00
C GLY A 29 -18.45 1.88 11.55
N HIS A 30 -17.35 1.73 10.81
CA HIS A 30 -16.16 1.03 11.30
C HIS A 30 -15.15 2.00 11.94
N ASN A 31 -14.42 1.52 12.95
CA ASN A 31 -13.28 2.25 13.51
C ASN A 31 -12.01 1.81 12.77
N VAL A 32 -11.14 2.75 12.42
CA VAL A 32 -9.90 2.46 11.68
C VAL A 32 -8.69 2.98 12.44
N GLN A 33 -7.74 2.11 12.75
CA GLN A 33 -6.42 2.45 13.29
C GLN A 33 -5.35 2.21 12.23
N PHE A 34 -4.58 3.23 11.90
CA PHE A 34 -3.50 3.12 10.91
C PHE A 34 -2.20 2.66 11.57
N PHE A 35 -1.46 1.81 10.86
CA PHE A 35 -0.14 1.33 11.27
C PHE A 35 0.89 1.65 10.19
N THR A 36 1.74 2.65 10.43
CA THR A 36 2.68 3.13 9.41
C THR A 36 3.86 3.90 9.99
N CYS A 37 4.74 4.41 9.13
CA CYS A 37 5.82 5.30 9.48
C CYS A 37 6.09 6.28 8.32
N GLY A 38 7.07 7.17 8.47
CA GLY A 38 7.56 8.00 7.37
C GLY A 38 6.53 8.99 6.82
N ASP A 39 6.46 9.12 5.50
CA ASP A 39 5.71 10.17 4.80
C ASP A 39 4.19 10.08 4.99
N ALA A 40 3.70 8.91 5.41
CA ALA A 40 2.28 8.67 5.62
C ALA A 40 1.75 9.28 6.93
N VAL A 41 2.61 9.44 7.95
CA VAL A 41 2.21 9.83 9.31
C VAL A 41 1.53 11.20 9.30
N ASP A 42 2.25 12.24 8.85
CA ASP A 42 1.76 13.62 8.85
C ASP A 42 0.38 13.77 8.18
N LEU A 43 0.18 13.09 7.04
CA LEU A 43 -1.08 13.20 6.30
C LEU A 43 -2.24 12.47 6.99
N LEU A 44 -1.98 11.33 7.63
CA LEU A 44 -3.00 10.58 8.37
C LEU A 44 -3.36 11.27 9.68
N GLU A 45 -2.37 11.75 10.43
CA GLU A 45 -2.59 12.48 11.69
C GLU A 45 -3.39 13.76 11.44
N LYS A 46 -3.06 14.52 10.39
CA LYS A 46 -3.83 15.72 9.98
C LYS A 46 -5.28 15.43 9.62
N ARG A 47 -5.58 14.22 9.13
CA ARG A 47 -6.94 13.87 8.66
C ARG A 47 -7.77 13.19 9.73
N TYR A 48 -7.17 12.32 10.52
CA TYR A 48 -7.89 11.40 11.43
C TYR A 48 -7.51 11.56 12.90
N GLY A 49 -6.57 12.45 13.23
CA GLY A 49 -6.03 12.59 14.58
C GLY A 49 -4.77 11.75 14.81
N ALA A 50 -3.93 12.17 15.75
CA ALA A 50 -2.67 11.49 16.07
C ALA A 50 -2.91 10.12 16.70
N GLU A 51 -3.98 9.99 17.49
CA GLU A 51 -4.43 8.77 18.12
C GLU A 51 -4.82 7.68 17.12
N ALA A 52 -5.26 8.05 15.92
CA ALA A 52 -5.61 7.11 14.85
C ALA A 52 -4.37 6.52 14.16
N VAL A 53 -3.15 6.96 14.50
CA VAL A 53 -1.90 6.51 13.87
C VAL A 53 -0.98 5.85 14.89
N THR A 54 -0.62 4.60 14.62
CA THR A 54 0.35 3.83 15.39
C THR A 54 1.61 3.61 14.57
N TYR A 55 2.77 3.85 15.19
CA TYR A 55 4.04 3.62 14.52
C TYR A 55 4.25 2.14 14.20
N LEU A 56 4.47 1.83 12.92
CA LEU A 56 4.91 0.55 12.41
C LEU A 56 5.98 0.77 11.35
N GLU A 57 7.21 0.30 11.62
CA GLU A 57 8.28 0.37 10.64
C GLU A 57 7.98 -0.52 9.44
N THR A 58 8.09 0.04 8.23
CA THR A 58 7.92 -0.65 6.94
C THR A 58 9.21 -0.59 6.11
N PRO A 59 9.39 -1.49 5.11
CA PRO A 59 10.51 -1.39 4.17
C PRO A 59 10.49 -0.03 3.45
N ARG A 60 11.67 0.49 3.11
CA ARG A 60 11.84 1.76 2.38
C ARG A 60 12.96 1.65 1.36
N PHE A 61 12.82 2.34 0.23
CA PHE A 61 13.91 2.54 -0.72
C PHE A 61 14.81 3.69 -0.29
N VAL A 62 16.09 3.59 -0.68
CA VAL A 62 17.04 4.70 -0.53
C VAL A 62 17.13 5.42 -1.88
N LEU A 63 16.83 6.71 -1.90
CA LEU A 63 17.02 7.55 -3.09
C LEU A 63 18.46 8.07 -3.14
N GLY A 64 19.16 7.76 -4.24
CA GLY A 64 20.45 8.35 -4.61
C GLY A 64 20.29 9.43 -5.68
N LYS A 65 21.42 9.94 -6.19
CA LYS A 65 21.46 11.05 -7.16
C LYS A 65 20.74 10.75 -8.49
N ARG A 66 20.69 9.48 -8.91
CA ARG A 66 20.10 9.04 -10.21
C ARG A 66 18.86 8.16 -10.05
N GLY A 67 18.17 8.25 -8.91
CA GLY A 67 17.03 7.38 -8.59
C GLY A 67 17.35 6.41 -7.45
N ILE A 68 16.77 5.20 -7.46
CA ILE A 68 16.92 4.25 -6.35
C ILE A 68 18.38 3.78 -6.24
N SER A 69 18.97 3.97 -5.06
CA SER A 69 20.25 3.37 -4.69
C SER A 69 20.02 1.92 -4.31
N TYR A 70 20.39 0.99 -5.19
CA TYR A 70 20.23 -0.45 -4.93
C TYR A 70 21.06 -0.91 -3.73
N LEU A 71 22.31 -0.47 -3.62
CA LEU A 71 23.18 -0.82 -2.50
C LEU A 71 22.65 -0.25 -1.18
N GLY A 72 22.24 1.03 -1.18
CA GLY A 72 21.63 1.65 -0.01
C GLY A 72 20.33 0.94 0.41
N THR A 73 19.48 0.64 -0.57
CA THR A 73 18.23 -0.10 -0.35
C THR A 73 18.50 -1.49 0.22
N ALA A 74 19.49 -2.22 -0.32
CA ALA A 74 19.85 -3.55 0.17
C ALA A 74 20.31 -3.51 1.63
N TYR A 75 21.14 -2.53 2.00
CA TYR A 75 21.60 -2.34 3.37
C TYR A 75 20.44 -2.06 4.34
N VAL A 76 19.56 -1.10 4.01
CA VAL A 76 18.42 -0.75 4.86
C VAL A 76 17.42 -1.92 4.95
N THR A 77 17.22 -2.65 3.85
CA THR A 77 16.39 -3.86 3.82
C THR A 77 16.97 -4.98 4.70
N ALA A 78 18.29 -5.19 4.69
CA ALA A 78 18.94 -6.18 5.55
C ALA A 78 18.74 -5.84 7.04
N LYS A 79 18.90 -4.56 7.41
CA LYS A 79 18.62 -4.08 8.77
C LYS A 79 17.16 -4.30 9.15
N PHE A 80 16.23 -3.97 8.24
CA PHE A 80 14.80 -4.19 8.42
C PHE A 80 14.51 -5.67 8.70
N ILE A 81 15.05 -6.59 7.89
CA ILE A 81 14.87 -8.04 8.06
C ILE A 81 15.41 -8.51 9.42
N LYS A 82 16.60 -8.05 9.82
CA LYS A 82 17.21 -8.42 11.12
C LYS A 82 16.29 -8.08 12.31
N GLY A 83 15.57 -6.95 12.25
CA GLY A 83 14.63 -6.52 13.30
C GLY A 83 13.23 -7.15 13.22
N HIS A 84 12.93 -7.96 12.20
CA HIS A 84 11.56 -8.37 11.89
C HIS A 84 10.84 -9.11 13.01
N ARG A 85 11.52 -10.01 13.73
CA ARG A 85 10.89 -10.76 14.81
C ARG A 85 10.42 -9.85 15.95
N ASN A 86 11.21 -8.83 16.30
CA ASN A 86 10.84 -7.88 17.36
C ASN A 86 9.70 -6.98 16.89
N ARG A 87 9.78 -6.45 15.66
CA ARG A 87 8.69 -5.66 15.07
C ARG A 87 7.35 -6.39 15.05
N VAL A 88 7.35 -7.68 14.71
CA VAL A 88 6.14 -8.50 14.76
C VAL A 88 5.62 -8.64 16.20
N LYS A 89 6.51 -8.86 17.19
CA LYS A 89 6.11 -8.94 18.61
C LYS A 89 5.49 -7.63 19.08
N ASP A 90 6.10 -6.50 18.75
CA ASP A 90 5.62 -5.19 19.18
C ASP A 90 4.30 -4.83 18.50
N CYS A 91 4.17 -5.12 17.20
CA CYS A 91 2.91 -5.00 16.47
C CYS A 91 1.80 -5.86 17.09
N ILE A 92 2.10 -7.11 17.48
CA ILE A 92 1.12 -7.95 18.18
C ILE A 92 0.68 -7.32 19.51
N LYS A 93 1.58 -6.74 20.29
CA LYS A 93 1.20 -6.05 21.54
C LYS A 93 0.30 -4.85 21.29
N GLN A 94 0.60 -4.04 20.27
CA GLN A 94 -0.24 -2.92 19.88
C GLN A 94 -1.63 -3.38 19.43
N LEU A 95 -1.71 -4.44 18.62
CA LEU A 95 -2.97 -5.01 18.16
C LEU A 95 -3.75 -5.68 19.30
N GLN A 96 -3.09 -6.26 20.30
CA GLN A 96 -3.75 -6.79 21.51
C GLN A 96 -4.49 -5.69 22.27
N TYR A 97 -3.91 -4.50 22.36
CA TYR A 97 -4.54 -3.34 22.98
C TYR A 97 -5.71 -2.81 22.14
N TYR A 98 -5.55 -2.73 20.82
CA TYR A 98 -6.58 -2.20 19.91
C TYR A 98 -7.76 -3.18 19.67
N GLN A 99 -7.54 -4.49 19.82
CA GLN A 99 -8.53 -5.56 19.60
C GLN A 99 -9.24 -5.46 18.23
N PRO A 100 -8.51 -5.60 17.11
CA PRO A 100 -9.10 -5.56 15.77
C PRO A 100 -9.90 -6.82 15.45
N ASP A 101 -11.01 -6.64 14.75
CA ASP A 101 -11.82 -7.72 14.16
C ASP A 101 -11.25 -8.17 12.80
N ALA A 102 -10.54 -7.27 12.10
CA ALA A 102 -9.94 -7.53 10.80
C ALA A 102 -8.67 -6.70 10.60
N LEU A 103 -7.74 -7.23 9.79
CA LEU A 103 -6.52 -6.54 9.39
C LEU A 103 -6.54 -6.19 7.90
N ILE A 104 -6.12 -4.98 7.54
CA ILE A 104 -5.86 -4.58 6.16
C ILE A 104 -4.36 -4.36 5.97
N SER A 105 -3.80 -4.98 4.95
CA SER A 105 -2.40 -4.90 4.57
C SER A 105 -2.23 -4.26 3.18
N ASP A 106 -1.69 -3.03 3.15
CA ASP A 106 -1.29 -2.32 1.94
C ASP A 106 0.23 -2.43 1.73
N PHE A 107 0.62 -3.62 1.28
CA PHE A 107 1.98 -3.97 0.87
C PHE A 107 3.02 -3.76 1.98
N GLU A 108 2.69 -4.18 3.19
CA GLU A 108 3.63 -4.31 4.30
C GLU A 108 3.78 -5.78 4.73
N PRO A 109 4.91 -6.17 5.36
CA PRO A 109 5.19 -7.57 5.67
C PRO A 109 4.72 -8.05 7.06
N THR A 110 4.24 -7.15 7.92
CA THR A 110 4.08 -7.45 9.35
C THR A 110 2.71 -8.08 9.67
N PHE A 111 1.60 -7.59 9.10
CA PHE A 111 0.28 -7.99 9.55
C PHE A 111 -0.06 -9.44 9.28
N ALA A 112 0.47 -10.07 8.22
CA ALA A 112 0.16 -11.48 7.96
C ALA A 112 0.55 -12.41 9.12
N ARG A 113 1.63 -12.09 9.84
CA ARG A 113 2.04 -12.86 11.03
C ARG A 113 1.16 -12.54 12.24
N ALA A 114 0.70 -11.29 12.36
CA ALA A 114 -0.24 -10.90 13.41
C ALA A 114 -1.61 -11.54 13.20
N ALA A 115 -2.16 -11.50 11.98
CA ALA A 115 -3.44 -12.12 11.65
C ALA A 115 -3.47 -13.60 12.01
N LYS A 116 -2.40 -14.34 11.64
CA LYS A 116 -2.25 -15.76 12.01
C LYS A 116 -2.19 -15.97 13.53
N LYS A 117 -1.64 -15.03 14.30
CA LYS A 117 -1.54 -15.14 15.76
C LYS A 117 -2.90 -14.91 16.44
N PHE A 118 -3.70 -14.00 15.91
CA PHE A 118 -5.03 -13.67 16.44
C PHE A 118 -6.15 -14.52 15.84
N ASP A 119 -5.88 -15.25 14.76
CA ASP A 119 -6.87 -16.01 14.00
C ASP A 119 -8.01 -15.13 13.45
N ILE A 120 -7.64 -13.95 12.92
CA ILE A 120 -8.57 -12.97 12.34
C ILE A 120 -8.31 -12.79 10.83
N PRO A 121 -9.32 -12.39 10.04
CA PRO A 121 -9.16 -12.19 8.61
C PRO A 121 -8.14 -11.09 8.29
N ILE A 122 -7.31 -11.35 7.28
CA ILE A 122 -6.43 -10.34 6.67
C ILE A 122 -6.85 -10.07 5.24
N ILE A 123 -7.05 -8.80 4.93
CA ILE A 123 -7.37 -8.28 3.61
C ILE A 123 -6.09 -7.71 3.02
N SER A 124 -5.75 -8.11 1.79
CA SER A 124 -4.66 -7.50 1.05
C SER A 124 -5.24 -6.39 0.17
N PHE A 125 -4.87 -5.14 0.42
CA PHE A 125 -5.36 -4.00 -0.36
C PHE A 125 -4.20 -3.19 -0.94
N ASN A 126 -3.75 -3.57 -2.13
CA ASN A 126 -2.62 -2.90 -2.79
C ASN A 126 -2.62 -3.11 -4.30
N SER A 127 -1.79 -2.32 -4.99
CA SER A 127 -1.67 -2.40 -6.45
C SER A 127 -0.77 -3.54 -6.92
N GLN A 128 0.20 -3.95 -6.10
CA GLN A 128 1.30 -4.86 -6.40
C GLN A 128 0.82 -6.31 -6.58
N ARG A 129 -0.24 -6.66 -5.85
CA ARG A 129 -0.85 -7.99 -5.87
C ARG A 129 -1.50 -8.37 -7.19
N PHE A 130 -1.70 -7.41 -8.10
CA PHE A 130 -2.03 -7.68 -9.52
C PHE A 130 -1.09 -8.74 -10.12
N SER A 131 0.19 -8.67 -9.75
CA SER A 131 1.21 -9.59 -10.27
C SER A 131 0.90 -11.04 -9.94
N LEU A 132 0.32 -11.29 -8.76
CA LEU A 132 0.06 -12.62 -8.23
C LEU A 132 -1.35 -13.12 -8.56
N ASP A 133 -2.35 -12.26 -8.40
CA ASP A 133 -3.77 -12.66 -8.31
C ASP A 133 -4.58 -12.40 -9.59
N THR A 134 -3.95 -11.90 -10.65
CA THR A 134 -4.61 -11.67 -11.94
C THR A 134 -4.04 -12.55 -13.06
N LYS A 135 -4.85 -12.82 -14.09
CA LYS A 135 -4.43 -13.56 -15.28
C LYS A 135 -3.53 -12.66 -16.14
N LEU A 136 -2.23 -12.97 -16.16
CA LEU A 136 -1.20 -12.19 -16.85
C LEU A 136 -0.38 -12.99 -17.85
N ALA A 137 -0.60 -14.29 -17.98
CA ALA A 137 0.26 -15.13 -18.80
C ALA A 137 0.24 -14.63 -20.26
N ASP A 138 -0.93 -14.55 -20.86
CA ASP A 138 -1.02 -14.27 -22.30
C ASP A 138 -0.76 -12.79 -22.64
N ARG A 139 -0.52 -11.95 -21.63
CA ARG A 139 -0.27 -10.52 -21.78
C ARG A 139 1.19 -10.12 -21.58
N LEU A 140 2.06 -11.04 -21.15
CA LEU A 140 3.45 -10.73 -20.79
C LEU A 140 4.46 -11.57 -21.55
N SER A 141 5.47 -10.90 -22.10
CA SER A 141 6.67 -11.54 -22.64
C SER A 141 7.48 -12.23 -21.53
N ILE A 142 8.38 -13.15 -21.91
CA ILE A 142 9.26 -13.84 -20.96
C ILE A 142 10.08 -12.85 -20.13
N SER A 143 10.64 -11.81 -20.76
CA SER A 143 11.43 -10.79 -20.08
C SER A 143 10.59 -9.99 -19.07
N GLN A 144 9.34 -9.65 -19.40
CA GLN A 144 8.41 -8.99 -18.47
C GLN A 144 8.05 -9.89 -17.29
N ARG A 145 7.88 -11.20 -17.51
CA ARG A 145 7.60 -12.16 -16.43
C ARG A 145 8.75 -12.28 -15.45
N VAL A 146 10.00 -12.30 -15.94
CA VAL A 146 11.20 -12.29 -15.10
C VAL A 146 11.27 -11.01 -14.28
N ARG A 147 11.02 -9.85 -14.89
CA ARG A 147 11.00 -8.55 -14.17
C ARG A 147 9.90 -8.47 -13.11
N LEU A 148 8.78 -9.17 -13.31
CA LEU A 148 7.66 -9.18 -12.38
C LEU A 148 7.83 -10.19 -11.23
N PHE A 149 8.73 -11.17 -11.37
CA PHE A 149 8.95 -12.22 -10.40
C PHE A 149 9.24 -11.71 -8.96
N PRO A 150 10.10 -10.70 -8.74
CA PRO A 150 10.35 -10.18 -7.40
C PRO A 150 9.08 -9.63 -6.72
N VAL A 151 8.23 -8.91 -7.47
CA VAL A 151 6.97 -8.36 -6.94
C VAL A 151 6.02 -9.50 -6.55
N ARG A 152 5.93 -10.54 -7.37
CA ARG A 152 5.14 -11.75 -7.05
C ARG A 152 5.62 -12.41 -5.76
N LEU A 153 6.93 -12.57 -5.61
CA LEU A 153 7.52 -13.16 -4.42
C LEU A 153 7.21 -12.34 -3.17
N LEU A 154 7.37 -11.02 -3.23
CA LEU A 154 7.04 -10.13 -2.12
C LEU A 154 5.55 -10.21 -1.75
N CYS A 155 4.64 -10.24 -2.72
CA CYS A 155 3.20 -10.40 -2.45
C CYS A 155 2.90 -11.70 -1.70
N LYS A 156 3.55 -12.82 -2.10
CA LYS A 156 3.42 -14.11 -1.41
C LYS A 156 3.97 -14.08 0.01
N ILE A 157 5.03 -13.33 0.26
CA ILE A 157 5.64 -13.23 1.60
C ILE A 157 4.83 -12.30 2.50
N PHE A 158 4.42 -11.15 1.98
CA PHE A 158 3.81 -10.08 2.76
C PHE A 158 2.39 -10.45 3.20
N THR A 159 1.63 -11.10 2.32
CA THR A 159 0.27 -11.54 2.64
C THR A 159 -0.03 -12.86 1.89
N PRO A 160 0.47 -14.02 2.36
CA PRO A 160 0.40 -15.28 1.62
C PRO A 160 -1.02 -15.76 1.31
N LYS A 161 -1.92 -15.66 2.30
CA LYS A 161 -3.29 -16.19 2.23
C LYS A 161 -4.27 -15.17 2.80
N PRO A 162 -4.62 -14.10 2.05
CA PRO A 162 -5.63 -13.18 2.50
C PRO A 162 -7.01 -13.83 2.45
N ALA A 163 -7.91 -13.41 3.33
CA ALA A 163 -9.33 -13.70 3.23
C ALA A 163 -9.95 -12.99 2.02
N LEU A 164 -9.43 -11.81 1.67
CA LEU A 164 -9.88 -11.00 0.54
C LEU A 164 -8.68 -10.29 -0.11
N SER A 165 -8.59 -10.32 -1.44
CA SER A 165 -7.57 -9.61 -2.21
C SER A 165 -8.23 -8.49 -3.01
N VAL A 166 -7.94 -7.24 -2.66
CA VAL A 166 -8.47 -6.05 -3.32
C VAL A 166 -7.35 -5.33 -4.03
N ILE A 167 -7.43 -5.25 -5.36
CA ILE A 167 -6.39 -4.73 -6.23
C ILE A 167 -6.82 -3.36 -6.74
N SER A 168 -6.25 -2.31 -6.16
CA SER A 168 -6.44 -0.93 -6.61
C SER A 168 -5.50 -0.64 -7.79
N LYS A 169 -5.92 -0.98 -9.00
CA LYS A 169 -5.15 -0.73 -10.22
C LYS A 169 -6.04 -0.44 -11.42
N GLY A 170 -5.73 0.61 -12.18
CA GLY A 170 -6.50 1.04 -13.35
C GLY A 170 -6.29 0.25 -14.63
N PHE A 171 -6.03 -1.07 -14.53
CA PHE A 171 -5.91 -1.93 -15.70
C PHE A 171 -7.08 -2.90 -15.77
N ASN A 172 -7.60 -3.13 -16.98
CA ASN A 172 -8.62 -4.15 -17.23
C ASN A 172 -7.97 -5.54 -17.25
N LEU A 173 -7.93 -6.18 -16.09
CA LEU A 173 -7.34 -7.49 -15.86
C LEU A 173 -8.39 -8.42 -15.24
N GLU A 174 -8.29 -9.70 -15.55
CA GLU A 174 -9.17 -10.71 -14.97
C GLU A 174 -8.62 -11.25 -13.65
N PRO A 175 -9.44 -11.37 -12.60
CA PRO A 175 -9.06 -12.04 -11.36
C PRO A 175 -8.84 -13.55 -11.61
N LYS A 176 -8.00 -14.17 -10.78
CA LYS A 176 -7.79 -15.62 -10.80
C LYS A 176 -8.81 -16.40 -9.98
N ASN A 177 -9.40 -15.79 -8.95
CA ASN A 177 -10.30 -16.43 -8.00
C ASN A 177 -11.38 -15.44 -7.56
N ASP A 178 -12.47 -15.94 -6.97
CA ASP A 178 -13.63 -15.13 -6.57
C ASP A 178 -13.35 -14.15 -5.43
N HIS A 179 -12.41 -14.47 -4.52
CA HIS A 179 -11.99 -13.57 -3.44
C HIS A 179 -11.06 -12.44 -3.92
N VAL A 180 -10.84 -12.30 -5.23
CA VAL A 180 -9.98 -11.28 -5.83
C VAL A 180 -10.84 -10.24 -6.55
N HIS A 181 -10.79 -9.00 -6.08
CA HIS A 181 -11.56 -7.89 -6.63
C HIS A 181 -10.63 -6.82 -7.19
N LEU A 182 -10.87 -6.39 -8.43
CA LEU A 182 -10.20 -5.25 -9.03
C LEU A 182 -11.12 -4.03 -8.94
N VAL A 183 -10.67 -3.00 -8.23
CA VAL A 183 -11.52 -1.83 -7.91
C VAL A 183 -11.09 -0.56 -8.66
N GLY A 184 -10.20 -0.69 -9.65
CA GLY A 184 -9.66 0.46 -10.38
C GLY A 184 -8.72 1.31 -9.51
N PRO A 185 -8.34 2.51 -9.97
CA PRO A 185 -7.54 3.43 -9.18
C PRO A 185 -8.41 4.09 -8.10
N MET A 186 -7.93 4.15 -6.86
CA MET A 186 -8.56 4.98 -5.84
C MET A 186 -8.38 6.47 -6.18
N LEU A 187 -9.47 7.11 -6.58
CA LEU A 187 -9.54 8.53 -6.87
C LEU A 187 -10.17 9.26 -5.68
N ARG A 188 -9.64 10.43 -5.34
CA ARG A 188 -10.27 11.31 -4.35
C ARG A 188 -11.49 11.98 -4.97
N PRO A 189 -12.52 12.34 -4.20
CA PRO A 189 -13.74 12.95 -4.73
C PRO A 189 -13.50 14.18 -5.62
N GLN A 190 -12.44 14.95 -5.36
CA GLN A 190 -12.05 16.13 -6.15
C GLN A 190 -11.63 15.81 -7.59
N PHE A 191 -11.38 14.54 -7.92
CA PHE A 191 -11.03 14.08 -9.27
C PHE A 191 -12.19 13.38 -9.98
N PHE A 192 -13.38 13.35 -9.38
CA PHE A 192 -14.55 12.77 -10.05
C PHE A 192 -15.06 13.71 -11.14
N PRO A 193 -15.69 13.18 -12.21
CA PRO A 193 -16.33 14.01 -13.22
C PRO A 193 -17.25 15.07 -12.60
N GLY A 194 -17.04 16.34 -12.97
CA GLY A 194 -17.80 17.47 -12.43
C GLY A 194 -17.30 18.03 -11.09
N ALA A 195 -16.35 17.38 -10.40
CA ALA A 195 -15.81 17.87 -9.13
C ALA A 195 -14.84 19.06 -9.29
N TRP A 196 -14.34 19.29 -10.50
CA TRP A 196 -13.49 20.42 -10.85
C TRP A 196 -13.94 21.03 -12.17
N GLN A 197 -13.96 22.36 -12.23
CA GLN A 197 -14.21 23.15 -13.43
C GLN A 197 -12.98 24.01 -13.73
N PRO A 198 -12.44 24.01 -14.96
CA PRO A 198 -11.33 24.88 -15.32
C PRO A 198 -11.73 26.35 -15.17
N GLN A 199 -10.97 27.09 -14.36
CA GLN A 199 -11.16 28.54 -14.17
C GLN A 199 -10.12 29.38 -14.95
N GLY A 200 -9.27 28.75 -15.76
CA GLY A 200 -8.19 29.42 -16.49
C GLY A 200 -7.61 28.59 -17.62
N THR A 201 -6.61 29.14 -18.30
CA THR A 201 -5.98 28.53 -19.51
C THR A 201 -4.79 27.62 -19.20
N HIS A 202 -4.44 27.43 -17.93
CA HIS A 202 -3.25 26.69 -17.50
C HIS A 202 -3.62 25.60 -16.49
N ALA A 203 -2.87 24.50 -16.51
CA ALA A 203 -2.98 23.40 -15.55
C ALA A 203 -1.69 23.24 -14.75
N VAL A 204 -1.80 23.02 -13.44
CA VAL A 204 -0.67 22.67 -12.57
C VAL A 204 -0.64 21.16 -12.38
N ALA A 205 0.39 20.51 -12.89
CA ALA A 205 0.60 19.07 -12.71
C ALA A 205 1.71 18.80 -11.70
N TYR A 206 1.43 17.95 -10.71
CA TYR A 206 2.45 17.49 -9.77
C TYR A 206 3.22 16.33 -10.37
N MET A 207 4.50 16.56 -10.63
CA MET A 207 5.41 15.53 -11.11
C MET A 207 6.31 15.04 -9.99
N ARG A 208 6.55 13.72 -9.93
CA ARG A 208 7.59 13.20 -9.05
C ARG A 208 8.94 13.75 -9.51
N LYS A 209 9.83 14.05 -8.56
CA LYS A 209 11.21 14.48 -8.85
C LYS A 209 11.96 13.52 -9.79
N SER A 210 11.65 12.22 -9.71
CA SER A 210 12.21 11.19 -10.61
C SER A 210 11.73 11.29 -12.06
N VAL A 211 10.66 12.04 -12.34
CA VAL A 211 10.16 12.29 -13.70
C VAL A 211 10.79 13.59 -14.25
N LEU A 212 11.19 14.53 -13.39
CA LEU A 212 11.83 15.78 -13.80
C LEU A 212 13.13 15.54 -14.59
N CYS A 213 13.89 14.48 -14.26
CA CYS A 213 15.09 14.13 -15.04
C CYS A 213 14.81 13.57 -16.45
N HIS A 214 13.54 13.39 -16.80
CA HIS A 214 13.08 12.97 -18.13
C HIS A 214 12.20 14.05 -18.79
N PHE A 215 12.10 15.25 -18.20
CA PHE A 215 11.15 16.26 -18.65
C PHE A 215 11.42 16.74 -20.08
N ASP A 216 12.69 16.91 -20.44
CA ASP A 216 13.12 17.32 -21.79
C ASP A 216 12.79 16.28 -22.88
N ALA A 217 12.41 15.05 -22.51
CA ALA A 217 11.96 14.02 -23.44
C ALA A 217 10.42 13.93 -23.56
N ILE A 218 9.70 14.70 -22.74
CA ILE A 218 8.22 14.69 -22.64
C ILE A 218 7.63 15.97 -23.25
N VAL A 219 8.40 17.06 -23.30
CA VAL A 219 8.04 18.35 -23.93
C VAL A 219 8.63 18.40 -25.34
#